data_AF-A0A2A6E6D9-F1
#
_entry.id   AF-A0A2A6E6D9-F1
#
_cell.length_a   1.000
_cell.length_b   1.000
_cell.length_c   1.000
_cell.angle_alpha   90.00
_cell.angle_beta   90.00
_cell.angle_gamma   90.00
#
_symmetry.space_group_name_H-M   'P 1'
#
loop_
_entity.id
_entity.type
_entity.pdbx_description
1 polymer ?
#
loop_
_entity_poly.entity_id
_entity_poly.type
_entity_poly.pdbx_seq_one_letter_code
_entity_poly.pdbx_strand_id
1 'polypeptide(L)' 'HGETIYIRVERKDIASIYSVAGQLVRRIELSEGDTSVPMQRGVYVVTLKDGTVHKVIVK' A
#
# COMPACT_ATOMS: atom_id res chain seq x y z
N HIS A 1 5.91 -11.01 13.68
CA HIS A 1 4.98 -9.87 13.74
C HIS A 1 5.16 -9.08 12.45
N GLY A 2 4.09 -8.97 11.67
CA GLY A 2 4.15 -9.07 10.21
C GLY A 2 4.75 -7.87 9.47
N GLU A 3 5.77 -8.18 8.68
CA GLU A 3 6.26 -7.44 7.53
C GLU A 3 5.16 -7.33 6.45
N THR A 4 4.04 -6.66 6.75
CA THR A 4 2.83 -6.65 5.91
C THR A 4 2.08 -5.33 5.99
N ILE A 5 1.63 -4.80 4.85
CA ILE A 5 0.68 -3.70 4.75
C ILE A 5 -0.72 -4.27 4.53
N TYR A 6 -1.71 -3.77 5.26
CA TYR A 6 -3.12 -4.11 5.09
C TYR A 6 -3.87 -2.93 4.47
N ILE A 7 -4.62 -3.20 3.41
CA ILE A 7 -5.40 -2.19 2.68
C ILE A 7 -6.82 -2.72 2.56
N ARG A 8 -7.81 -1.91 2.96
CA ARG A 8 -9.23 -2.20 2.75
C ARG A 8 -9.84 -1.19 1.79
N VAL A 9 -10.58 -1.67 0.79
CA VAL A 9 -11.31 -0.81 -0.15
C VAL A 9 -12.76 -1.27 -0.29
N GLU A 10 -13.67 -0.32 -0.52
CA GLU A 10 -15.11 -0.58 -0.68
C GLU A 10 -15.49 -0.95 -2.13
N ARG A 11 -14.55 -0.86 -3.06
CA ARG A 11 -14.70 -1.21 -4.48
C ARG A 11 -13.33 -1.49 -5.08
N LYS A 12 -13.31 -2.04 -6.31
CA LYS A 12 -12.05 -2.26 -7.04
C LYS A 12 -11.27 -0.96 -7.21
N ASP A 13 -9.97 -1.01 -6.93
CA ASP A 13 -9.07 0.14 -7.04
C ASP A 13 -7.63 -0.32 -7.35
N ILE A 14 -6.69 0.62 -7.42
CA ILE A 14 -5.26 0.36 -7.58
C ILE A 14 -4.51 1.10 -6.49
N ALA A 15 -3.70 0.37 -5.74
CA ALA A 15 -2.69 0.96 -4.85
C ALA A 15 -1.33 1.01 -5.54
N SER A 16 -0.69 2.18 -5.46
CA SER A 16 0.74 2.34 -5.75
C SER A 16 1.47 2.58 -4.44
N ILE A 17 2.54 1.82 -4.20
CA ILE A 17 3.35 1.87 -2.99
C ILE A 17 4.72 2.40 -3.37
N TYR A 18 5.15 3.46 -2.71
CA TYR A 18 6.41 4.14 -2.93
C TYR A 18 7.31 4.03 -1.69
N SER A 19 8.62 3.97 -1.89
CA SER A 19 9.58 4.23 -0.81
C SER A 19 9.55 5.70 -0.40
N VAL A 20 10.11 6.05 0.76
CA VAL A 20 10.28 7.46 1.17
C VAL A 20 11.14 8.29 0.20
N ALA A 21 11.96 7.64 -0.63
CA ALA A 21 12.72 8.30 -1.68
C ALA A 21 11.89 8.60 -2.95
N GLY A 22 10.60 8.23 -2.96
CA GLY A 22 9.69 8.45 -4.09
C GLY A 22 9.74 7.38 -5.17
N GLN A 23 10.50 6.30 -4.97
CA GLN A 23 10.56 5.20 -5.93
C GLN A 23 9.31 4.32 -5.82
N LEU A 24 8.63 4.06 -6.94
CA LEU A 24 7.55 3.08 -6.99
C LEU A 24 8.12 1.67 -6.74
N VAL A 25 7.74 1.06 -5.61
CA VAL A 25 8.20 -0.28 -5.23
C VAL A 25 7.17 -1.36 -5.52
N ARG A 26 5.88 -1.01 -5.54
CA ARG A 26 4.81 -1.95 -5.88
C ARG A 26 3.59 -1.25 -6.45
N ARG A 27 2.90 -1.91 -7.36
CA ARG A 27 1.58 -1.51 -7.87
C ARG A 27 0.68 -2.73 -7.85
N ILE A 28 -0.52 -2.58 -7.28
CA ILE A 28 -1.39 -3.70 -6.92
C ILE A 28 -2.82 -3.34 -7.29
N GLU A 29 -3.49 -4.24 -7.99
CA GLU A 29 -4.94 -4.18 -8.18
C GLU A 29 -5.63 -4.70 -6.92
N LEU A 30 -6.53 -3.91 -6.38
CA LEU A 30 -7.29 -4.22 -5.17
C LEU A 30 -8.69 -4.67 -5.56
N SER A 31 -9.11 -5.81 -5.02
CA SER A 31 -10.53 -6.18 -5.02
C SER A 31 -11.21 -5.54 -3.81
N GLU A 32 -12.54 -5.44 -3.86
CA GLU A 32 -13.33 -5.04 -2.70
C GLU A 32 -13.00 -5.94 -1.49
N GLY A 33 -12.89 -5.32 -0.32
CA GLY A 33 -12.49 -5.99 0.93
C GLY A 33 -11.02 -5.77 1.27
N ASP A 34 -10.45 -6.75 1.96
CA ASP A 34 -9.10 -6.66 2.53
C ASP A 34 -8.05 -7.26 1.59
N THR A 35 -6.93 -6.55 1.45
CA THR A 35 -5.73 -7.02 0.75
C THR A 35 -4.52 -6.88 1.68
N SER A 36 -3.74 -7.95 1.82
CA SER A 36 -2.49 -7.96 2.57
C SER A 36 -1.29 -8.05 1.63
N VAL A 37 -0.30 -7.19 1.85
CA VAL A 37 0.88 -7.07 0.99
C VAL A 37 2.13 -7.26 1.83
N PRO A 38 2.85 -8.39 1.70
CA PRO A 38 4.13 -8.58 2.38
C PRO A 38 5.14 -7.51 1.93
N MET A 39 5.74 -6.82 2.89
CA MET A 39 6.65 -5.70 2.70
C MET A 39 7.72 -5.70 3.78
N GLN A 40 8.98 -5.50 3.39
CA GLN A 40 10.08 -5.40 4.34
C GLN A 40 9.89 -4.22 5.32
N ARG A 41 10.59 -4.27 6.46
CA ARG A 41 10.60 -3.19 7.44
C ARG A 41 11.02 -1.89 6.78
N GLY A 42 10.28 -0.81 7.05
CA GLY A 42 10.53 0.47 6.41
C GLY A 42 9.35 1.42 6.44
N VAL A 43 9.53 2.58 5.81
CA VAL A 43 8.50 3.59 5.64
C VAL A 43 8.12 3.67 4.18
N TYR A 44 6.81 3.64 3.93
CA TYR A 44 6.23 3.64 2.60
C TYR A 44 5.13 4.70 2.48
N VAL A 45 4.89 5.16 1.26
CA VAL A 45 3.75 5.98 0.89
C VAL A 45 2.84 5.14 -0.01
N VAL A 46 1.59 4.95 0.39
CA VAL A 46 0.57 4.25 -0.38
C VAL A 46 -0.38 5.28 -0.96
N THR A 47 -0.57 5.26 -2.27
CA THR A 47 -1.54 6.09 -2.97
C THR A 47 -2.61 5.22 -3.63
N LEU A 48 -3.88 5.61 -3.52
CA LEU A 48 -4.94 5.04 -4.33
C LEU A 48 -5.15 5.84 -5.62
N LYS A 49 -5.88 5.28 -6.59
CA LYS A 49 -6.11 5.93 -7.89
C LYS A 49 -6.85 7.27 -7.77
N ASP A 50 -7.68 7.41 -6.74
CA ASP A 50 -8.42 8.64 -6.43
C ASP A 50 -7.52 9.76 -5.86
N GLY A 51 -6.22 9.50 -5.67
CA GLY A 51 -5.26 10.44 -5.13
C GLY A 51 -5.14 10.42 -3.61
N THR A 52 -5.89 9.56 -2.92
CA THR A 52 -5.75 9.34 -1.48
C THR A 52 -4.34 8.87 -1.15
N VAL A 53 -3.70 9.46 -0.12
CA VAL A 53 -2.31 9.17 0.26
C VAL A 53 -2.20 8.79 1.74
N HIS A 54 -1.47 7.71 2.03
CA HIS A 54 -1.20 7.24 3.39
C HIS A 54 0.29 6.92 3.58
N LYS A 55 0.88 7.42 4.67
CA LYS A 55 2.20 6.98 5.12
C LYS A 55 2.06 5.75 6.01
N VAL A 56 2.74 4.67 5.67
CA VAL A 56 2.71 3.39 6.40
C VAL A 56 4.10 3.06 6.93
N ILE A 57 4.19 2.63 8.18
CA ILE A 57 5.43 2.17 8.82
C ILE A 57 5.30 0.67 9.07
N VAL A 58 6.14 -0.12 8.42
CA VAL A 58 6.25 -1.56 8.64
C VAL A 58 7.35 -1.81 9.66
N LYS A 59 6.99 -2.47 10.77
CA LYS A 59 7.84 -2.61 11.97
C LYS A 59 8.58 -3.93 12.04
#